data_AF-A0A8H4UZQ5-F1
#
_entry.id   AF-A0A8H4UZQ5-F1
#
_cell.length_a   1.000
_cell.length_b   1.000
_cell.length_c   1.000
_cell.angle_alpha   90.00
_cell.angle_beta   90.00
_cell.angle_gamma   90.00
#
_symmetry.space_group_name_H-M   'P 1'
#
loop_
_entity.id
_entity.type
_entity.pdbx_description
1 polymer ?
#
loop_
_entity_poly.entity_id
_entity_poly.type
_entity_poly.pdbx_seq_one_letter_code
_entity_poly.pdbx_strand_id
1 'polypeptide(L)'
;MAPHLDLLEKTSQNNGTAPHQCTLLRVSGTNIIDAYGHPVILKGAGLAGHLNMENFITGFSGHEHQFRHALIEVLGQELATYYFERMIHYWFTDEDAKFFASLGLNCIRVPFNYRHFIDDKRPRILKQEGFRRLDRVVEIC
;
A
#
# COMPACT_ATOMS: atom_id res chain seq x y z
N MET A 1 -4.52 25.68 -53.24
CA MET A 1 -3.30 24.84 -53.16
C MET A 1 -2.53 25.22 -51.90
N ALA A 2 -2.81 24.50 -50.82
CA ALA A 2 -1.95 24.20 -49.69
C ALA A 2 -2.48 22.84 -49.17
N PRO A 3 -1.62 21.84 -48.92
CA PRO A 3 -2.03 20.44 -48.95
C PRO A 3 -2.74 20.01 -47.65
N HIS A 4 -3.68 19.09 -47.84
CA HIS A 4 -4.31 18.25 -46.82
C HIS A 4 -3.27 17.67 -45.86
N LEU A 5 -3.36 18.00 -44.57
CA LEU A 5 -2.75 17.24 -43.50
C LEU A 5 -3.86 16.40 -42.88
N ASP A 6 -3.99 15.18 -43.39
CA ASP A 6 -4.79 14.14 -42.76
C ASP A 6 -4.17 13.84 -41.40
N LEU A 7 -4.80 14.36 -40.35
CA LEU A 7 -4.56 13.94 -38.98
C LEU A 7 -5.08 12.51 -38.87
N LEU A 8 -4.20 11.56 -39.17
CA LEU A 8 -4.38 10.16 -38.80
C LEU A 8 -4.63 10.10 -37.30
N GLU A 9 -5.86 9.74 -36.93
CA GLU A 9 -6.17 9.21 -35.61
C GLU A 9 -5.19 8.06 -35.35
N LYS A 10 -4.14 8.34 -34.57
CA LYS A 10 -3.41 7.28 -33.89
C LYS A 10 -4.40 6.69 -32.90
N THR A 11 -5.10 5.64 -33.32
CA THR A 11 -5.66 4.66 -32.40
C THR A 11 -4.53 4.26 -31.46
N SER A 12 -4.53 4.86 -30.26
CA SER A 12 -3.71 4.40 -29.17
C SER A 12 -4.17 2.97 -28.93
N GLN A 13 -3.37 2.00 -29.39
CA GLN A 13 -3.49 0.65 -28.91
C GLN A 13 -3.23 0.74 -27.42
N ASN A 14 -4.33 0.75 -26.68
CA ASN A 14 -4.35 0.56 -25.26
C ASN A 14 -3.81 -0.86 -25.08
N ASN A 15 -2.48 -0.99 -25.01
CA ASN A 15 -1.80 -2.16 -24.47
C ASN A 15 -2.11 -2.16 -22.98
N GLY A 16 -3.38 -2.38 -22.65
CA GLY A 16 -3.80 -2.83 -21.36
C GLY A 16 -3.09 -4.15 -21.17
N THR A 17 -1.95 -4.11 -20.48
CA THR A 17 -1.37 -5.27 -19.84
C THR A 17 -2.51 -5.93 -19.09
N ALA A 18 -2.94 -7.10 -19.58
CA ALA A 18 -3.89 -7.92 -18.86
C ALA A 18 -3.42 -8.00 -17.40
N PRO A 19 -4.32 -7.86 -16.41
CA PRO A 19 -3.92 -7.85 -15.01
C PRO A 19 -3.04 -9.07 -14.77
N HIS A 20 -1.81 -8.86 -14.31
CA HIS A 20 -0.95 -9.96 -13.92
C HIS A 20 -1.70 -10.74 -12.85
N GLN A 21 -2.20 -11.92 -13.21
CA GLN A 21 -2.94 -12.76 -12.30
C GLN A 21 -1.98 -13.09 -11.14
N CYS A 22 -2.25 -12.52 -9.98
CA CYS A 22 -1.44 -12.74 -8.78
C CYS A 22 -1.54 -14.23 -8.44
N THR A 23 -0.44 -14.96 -8.66
CA THR A 23 -0.37 -16.39 -8.35
C THR A 23 0.31 -16.58 -7.00
N LEU A 24 -0.19 -17.52 -6.21
CA LEU A 24 0.40 -17.85 -4.92
C LEU A 24 1.79 -18.47 -5.14
N LEU A 25 2.80 -17.87 -4.50
CA LEU A 25 4.14 -18.44 -4.42
C LEU A 25 4.14 -19.64 -3.47
N ARG A 26 5.01 -20.61 -3.73
CA ARG A 26 5.22 -21.79 -2.87
C ARG A 26 6.70 -22.07 -2.67
N VAL A 27 7.02 -22.83 -1.62
CA VAL A 27 8.38 -23.32 -1.37
C VAL A 27 8.58 -24.69 -2.01
N SER A 28 9.71 -24.89 -2.68
CA SER A 28 10.15 -26.18 -3.21
C SER A 28 11.64 -26.38 -2.87
N GLY A 29 11.91 -27.27 -1.90
CA GLY A 29 13.24 -27.41 -1.32
C GLY A 29 13.69 -26.10 -0.66
N THR A 30 14.76 -25.50 -1.17
CA THR A 30 15.31 -24.22 -0.71
C THR A 30 14.86 -23.02 -1.55
N ASN A 31 14.04 -23.23 -2.58
CA ASN A 31 13.62 -22.19 -3.52
C ASN A 31 12.18 -21.74 -3.25
N ILE A 32 11.90 -20.46 -3.50
CA ILE A 32 10.54 -19.95 -3.72
C ILE A 32 10.26 -20.09 -5.22
N ILE A 33 9.10 -20.63 -5.58
CA ILE A 33 8.68 -20.82 -6.98
C ILE A 33 7.29 -20.24 -7.22
N ASP A 34 7.04 -19.83 -8.46
CA ASP A 34 5.71 -19.43 -8.93
C ASP A 34 4.79 -20.65 -9.18
N ALA A 35 3.57 -20.39 -9.66
CA ALA A 35 2.60 -21.44 -10.00
C ALA A 35 3.06 -22.36 -11.17
N TYR A 36 4.01 -21.91 -11.99
CA TYR A 36 4.55 -22.65 -13.13
C TYR A 36 5.82 -23.43 -12.77
N GLY A 37 6.34 -23.26 -11.55
CA GLY A 37 7.55 -23.93 -11.07
C GLY A 37 8.85 -23.15 -11.33
N HIS A 38 8.77 -21.91 -11.79
CA HIS A 38 9.95 -21.07 -11.99
C HIS A 38 10.44 -20.49 -10.66
N PRO A 39 11.75 -20.50 -10.38
CA PRO A 39 12.32 -19.83 -9.21
C PRO A 39 12.04 -18.33 -9.22
N VAL A 40 11.65 -17.80 -8.05
CA VAL A 40 11.40 -16.38 -7.81
C VAL A 40 12.36 -15.87 -6.74
N ILE A 41 13.11 -14.82 -7.06
CA ILE A 41 13.89 -14.06 -6.09
C ILE A 41 13.08 -12.83 -5.69
N LEU A 42 12.72 -12.72 -4.42
CA LEU A 42 12.01 -11.56 -3.88
C LEU A 42 12.98 -10.39 -3.69
N LYS A 43 12.77 -9.33 -4.46
CA LYS A 43 13.45 -8.03 -4.34
C LYS A 43 12.42 -7.05 -3.85
N GLY A 44 12.45 -6.75 -2.55
CA GLY A 44 11.36 -6.02 -1.92
C GLY A 44 11.78 -4.90 -1.01
N ALA A 45 10.78 -4.10 -0.66
CA ALA A 45 10.86 -3.00 0.29
C ALA A 45 9.73 -3.10 1.32
N GLY A 46 9.95 -2.52 2.50
CA GLY A 46 8.95 -2.46 3.56
C GLY A 46 8.27 -1.10 3.61
N LEU A 47 6.95 -1.07 3.78
CA LEU A 47 6.19 0.16 4.02
C LEU A 47 6.21 0.54 5.51
N ALA A 48 7.41 0.77 6.05
CA ALA A 48 7.59 1.20 7.44
C ALA A 48 6.86 2.53 7.69
N GLY A 49 6.31 2.71 8.89
CA GLY A 49 5.56 3.92 9.25
C GLY A 49 4.13 4.03 8.72
N HIS A 50 3.70 3.15 7.81
CA HIS A 50 2.36 3.19 7.19
C HIS A 50 1.26 2.72 8.16
N LEU A 51 0.85 1.44 8.07
CA LEU A 51 -0.14 0.82 8.97
C LEU A 51 0.47 0.34 10.29
N ASN A 52 1.78 0.50 10.45
CA ASN A 52 2.47 0.31 11.71
C ASN A 52 3.40 1.51 11.92
N MET A 53 2.90 2.55 12.58
CA MET A 53 3.66 3.78 12.75
C MET A 53 4.81 3.57 13.72
N GLU A 54 5.97 4.12 13.34
CA GLU A 54 7.22 4.01 14.07
C GLU A 54 7.75 5.43 14.29
N ASN A 55 8.06 5.76 15.53
CA ASN A 55 8.44 7.12 15.94
C ASN A 55 9.65 7.67 15.17
N PHE A 56 10.66 6.83 14.91
CA PHE A 56 11.87 7.21 14.17
C PHE A 56 11.65 7.37 12.66
N ILE A 57 10.57 6.82 12.11
CA ILE A 57 10.19 6.99 10.70
C ILE A 57 9.35 8.26 10.52
N THR A 58 8.35 8.46 11.38
CA THR A 58 7.37 9.54 11.23
C THR A 58 7.74 10.81 12.01
N GLY A 59 8.70 10.74 12.94
CA GLY A 59 9.23 11.90 13.68
C GLY A 59 8.40 12.36 14.87
N PHE A 60 7.59 11.49 15.48
CA PHE A 60 6.87 11.80 16.72
C PHE A 60 7.60 11.27 17.97
N SER A 61 7.34 11.85 19.14
CA SER A 61 7.92 11.39 20.41
C SER A 61 7.06 10.29 21.05
N GLY A 62 7.71 9.36 21.76
CA GLY A 62 7.02 8.32 22.54
C GLY A 62 6.40 7.21 21.67
N HIS A 63 5.31 6.61 22.17
CA HIS A 63 4.59 5.54 21.50
C HIS A 63 3.44 6.06 20.63
N GLU A 64 3.07 5.31 19.59
CA GLU A 64 2.00 5.66 18.65
C GLU A 64 0.67 6.03 19.32
N HIS A 65 0.26 5.29 20.36
CA HIS A 65 -0.98 5.59 21.09
C HIS A 65 -0.91 6.91 21.87
N GLN A 66 0.26 7.28 22.39
CA GLN A 66 0.47 8.56 23.08
C GLN A 66 0.44 9.71 22.07
N PHE A 67 1.03 9.50 20.90
CA PHE A 67 0.97 10.47 19.80
C PHE A 67 -0.48 10.71 19.36
N ARG A 68 -1.27 9.65 19.16
CA ARG A 68 -2.70 9.78 18.85
C ARG A 68 -3.46 10.55 19.94
N HIS A 69 -3.22 10.23 21.21
CA HIS A 69 -3.87 10.90 22.33
C HIS A 69 -3.54 12.39 22.37
N ALA A 70 -2.25 12.74 22.24
CA ALA A 70 -1.82 14.13 22.21
C ALA A 70 -2.45 14.92 21.05
N LEU A 71 -2.58 14.32 19.86
CA LEU A 71 -3.27 14.98 18.74
C LEU A 71 -4.76 15.19 19.03
N ILE A 72 -5.44 14.25 19.69
CA ILE A 72 -6.84 14.40 20.08
C ILE A 72 -6.99 15.53 21.12
N GLU A 73 -6.07 15.62 22.10
CA GLU A 73 -6.09 16.67 23.11
C GLU A 73 -5.91 18.07 22.51
N VAL A 74 -5.07 18.22 21.48
CA VAL A 74 -4.75 19.51 20.86
C VAL A 74 -5.76 19.91 19.77
N LEU A 75 -6.14 18.97 18.89
CA LEU A 75 -6.97 19.26 17.72
C LEU A 75 -8.45 18.92 17.91
N GLY A 76 -8.79 18.13 18.93
CA GLY A 76 -10.09 17.49 19.06
C GLY A 76 -10.22 16.23 18.19
N GLN A 77 -11.22 15.41 18.52
CA GLN A 77 -11.41 14.08 17.94
C GLN A 77 -11.60 14.10 16.41
N GLU A 78 -12.39 15.03 15.88
CA GLU A 78 -12.72 15.10 14.46
C GLU A 78 -11.48 15.39 13.59
N LEU A 79 -10.75 16.45 13.92
CA LEU A 79 -9.54 16.84 13.18
C LEU A 79 -8.42 15.82 13.34
N ALA A 80 -8.25 15.22 14.54
CA ALA A 80 -7.28 14.15 14.73
C ALA A 80 -7.61 12.91 13.88
N THR A 81 -8.89 12.53 13.80
CA THR A 81 -9.33 11.41 12.95
C THR A 81 -9.04 11.70 11.48
N TYR A 82 -9.42 12.88 11.00
CA TYR A 82 -9.14 13.31 9.63
C TYR A 82 -7.63 13.31 9.33
N TYR A 83 -6.81 13.84 10.24
CA TYR A 83 -5.35 13.85 10.10
C TYR A 83 -4.80 12.44 9.87
N PHE A 84 -5.15 11.47 10.73
CA PHE A 84 -4.62 10.11 10.60
C PHE A 84 -5.17 9.37 9.37
N GLU A 85 -6.43 9.59 8.99
CA GLU A 85 -6.98 9.03 7.75
C GLU A 85 -6.22 9.55 6.51
N ARG A 86 -5.96 10.86 6.43
CA ARG A 86 -5.20 11.45 5.32
C ARG A 86 -3.73 11.02 5.34
N MET A 87 -3.11 11.00 6.51
CA MET A 87 -1.72 10.56 6.67
C MET A 87 -1.55 9.13 6.20
N ILE A 88 -2.42 8.20 6.60
CA ILE A 88 -2.37 6.80 6.14
C ILE A 88 -2.59 6.72 4.62
N HIS A 89 -3.60 7.42 4.09
CA HIS A 89 -3.88 7.40 2.66
C HIS A 89 -2.71 7.89 1.79
N TYR A 90 -2.09 9.01 2.19
CA TYR A 90 -1.00 9.64 1.43
C TYR A 90 0.38 9.06 1.74
N TRP A 91 0.50 8.17 2.73
CA TRP A 91 1.78 7.52 3.03
C TRP A 91 2.25 6.61 1.89
N PHE A 92 1.32 5.99 1.17
CA PHE A 92 1.62 5.13 0.03
C PHE A 92 0.50 5.23 -1.01
N THR A 93 0.85 5.60 -2.23
CA THR A 93 -0.07 5.88 -3.33
C THR A 93 0.31 5.12 -4.60
N ASP A 94 -0.53 5.21 -5.63
CA ASP A 94 -0.26 4.61 -6.94
C ASP A 94 1.08 5.06 -7.53
N GLU A 95 1.49 6.30 -7.27
CA GLU A 95 2.78 6.84 -7.74
C GLU A 95 3.96 6.18 -7.02
N ASP A 96 3.83 5.89 -5.73
CA ASP A 96 4.85 5.15 -4.97
C ASP A 96 4.95 3.70 -5.46
N ALA A 97 3.82 3.04 -5.70
CA ALA A 97 3.79 1.68 -6.24
C ALA A 97 4.45 1.60 -7.63
N LYS A 98 4.12 2.54 -8.54
CA LYS A 98 4.78 2.67 -9.86
C LYS A 98 6.27 2.94 -9.71
N PHE A 99 6.67 3.79 -8.78
CA PHE A 99 8.08 4.07 -8.52
C PHE A 99 8.82 2.80 -8.07
N PHE A 100 8.28 2.05 -7.13
CA PHE A 100 8.88 0.81 -6.65
C PHE A 100 8.99 -0.25 -7.77
N ALA A 101 7.96 -0.38 -8.59
CA ALA A 101 7.99 -1.24 -9.79
C ALA A 101 9.07 -0.77 -10.79
N SER A 102 9.23 0.54 -10.98
CA SER A 102 10.25 1.11 -11.87
C SER A 102 11.70 0.81 -11.42
N LEU A 103 11.91 0.61 -10.11
CA LEU A 103 13.19 0.17 -9.54
C LEU A 103 13.41 -1.35 -9.68
N GLY A 104 12.45 -2.08 -10.26
CA GLY A 104 12.52 -3.53 -10.44
C GLY A 104 12.25 -4.33 -9.17
N LEU A 105 11.57 -3.74 -8.18
CA LEU A 105 11.05 -4.46 -7.02
C LEU A 105 9.85 -5.32 -7.43
N ASN A 106 9.71 -6.48 -6.80
CA ASN A 106 8.62 -7.44 -7.05
C ASN A 106 7.94 -7.92 -5.76
N CYS A 107 8.21 -7.26 -4.64
CA CYS A 107 7.68 -7.62 -3.34
C CYS A 107 7.56 -6.38 -2.43
N ILE A 108 6.40 -6.20 -1.82
CA ILE A 108 6.17 -5.18 -0.81
C ILE A 108 5.80 -5.87 0.50
N ARG A 109 6.53 -5.56 1.57
CA ARG A 109 6.17 -5.98 2.92
C ARG A 109 5.35 -4.89 3.60
N VAL A 110 4.11 -5.18 3.94
CA VAL A 110 3.20 -4.26 4.63
C VAL A 110 3.14 -4.57 6.12
N PRO A 111 3.90 -3.86 6.98
CA PRO A 111 3.74 -3.98 8.42
C PRO A 111 2.43 -3.29 8.84
N PHE A 112 1.66 -3.95 9.71
CA PHE A 112 0.42 -3.38 10.25
C PHE A 112 0.26 -3.66 11.74
N ASN A 113 -0.38 -2.73 12.45
CA ASN A 113 -0.77 -2.90 13.84
C ASN A 113 -2.16 -3.54 13.95
N TYR A 114 -2.34 -4.47 14.88
CA TYR A 114 -3.62 -5.16 15.09
C TYR A 114 -4.79 -4.21 15.39
N ARG A 115 -4.51 -3.02 15.95
CA ARG A 115 -5.53 -1.99 16.31
C ARG A 115 -6.33 -1.48 15.11
N HIS A 116 -5.79 -1.61 13.90
CA HIS A 116 -6.53 -1.32 12.66
C HIS A 116 -7.69 -2.30 12.42
N PHE A 117 -7.55 -3.53 12.92
CA PHE A 117 -8.47 -4.63 12.63
C PHE A 117 -9.35 -5.00 13.82
N ILE A 118 -8.90 -4.73 15.05
CA ILE A 118 -9.56 -5.21 16.27
C ILE A 118 -9.74 -4.05 17.27
N ASP A 119 -10.86 -4.06 17.99
CA ASP A 119 -11.11 -3.22 19.17
C ASP A 119 -10.71 -4.00 20.45
N ASP A 120 -9.82 -3.42 21.26
CA ASP A 120 -9.36 -4.02 22.53
C ASP A 120 -10.52 -4.34 23.48
N LYS A 121 -11.60 -3.54 23.47
CA LYS A 121 -12.79 -3.77 24.31
C LYS A 121 -13.74 -4.80 23.72
N ARG A 122 -13.66 -5.06 22.41
CA ARG A 122 -14.55 -5.98 21.67
C ARG A 122 -13.76 -6.83 20.67
N PRO A 123 -12.86 -7.71 21.15
CA PRO A 123 -11.85 -8.36 20.30
C PRO A 123 -12.41 -9.34 19.25
N ARG A 124 -13.67 -9.75 19.40
CA ARG A 124 -14.37 -10.62 18.44
C ARG A 124 -14.95 -9.85 17.25
N ILE A 125 -14.91 -8.52 17.26
CA ILE A 125 -15.46 -7.67 16.20
C ILE A 125 -14.31 -7.15 15.36
N LEU A 126 -14.34 -7.54 14.09
CA LEU A 126 -13.37 -7.09 13.10
C LEU A 126 -13.79 -5.77 12.48
N LYS A 127 -12.85 -4.82 12.45
CA LYS A 127 -13.01 -3.51 11.83
C LYS A 127 -12.76 -3.62 10.33
N GLN A 128 -13.81 -3.44 9.53
CA GLN A 128 -13.73 -3.46 8.07
C GLN A 128 -12.80 -2.37 7.51
N GLU A 129 -12.63 -1.28 8.24
CA GLU A 129 -11.73 -0.19 7.84
C GLU A 129 -10.27 -0.63 7.73
N GLY A 130 -9.79 -1.48 8.64
CA GLY A 130 -8.42 -2.03 8.57
C GLY A 130 -8.18 -2.81 7.29
N PHE A 131 -9.17 -3.63 6.89
CA PHE A 131 -9.12 -4.39 5.63
C PHE A 131 -9.16 -3.47 4.42
N ARG A 132 -10.07 -2.49 4.36
CA ARG A 132 -10.12 -1.51 3.25
C ARG A 132 -8.79 -0.78 3.04
N ARG A 133 -8.07 -0.45 4.11
CA ARG A 133 -6.74 0.19 4.02
C ARG A 133 -5.69 -0.77 3.45
N LEU A 134 -5.74 -2.05 3.83
CA LEU A 134 -4.83 -3.08 3.32
C LEU A 134 -5.15 -3.44 1.86
N ASP A 135 -6.43 -3.63 1.53
CA ASP A 135 -6.91 -3.93 0.18
C ASP A 135 -6.46 -2.86 -0.80
N ARG A 136 -6.55 -1.58 -0.43
CA ARG A 136 -6.02 -0.49 -1.25
C ARG A 136 -4.54 -0.66 -1.58
N VAL A 137 -3.70 -1.11 -0.64
CA VAL A 137 -2.27 -1.35 -0.92
C VAL A 137 -2.10 -2.49 -1.91
N VAL A 138 -2.93 -3.54 -1.80
CA VAL A 138 -2.91 -4.68 -2.72
C VAL A 138 -3.40 -4.29 -4.12
N GLU A 139 -4.44 -3.46 -4.21
CA GLU A 139 -5.06 -3.05 -5.49
C GLU A 139 -4.15 -2.17 -6.35
N ILE A 140 -3.27 -1.36 -5.74
CA ILE A 140 -2.38 -0.44 -6.46
C ILE A 140 -1.01 -1.05 -6.81
N CYS A 141 -0.75 -2.29 -6.39
CA CYS A 141 0.48 -3.05 -6.64
C CYS A 141 0.25 -4.14 -7.68
#